data_AF-D0NNB0-F1
#
_entry.id   AF-D0NNB0-F1
#
_cell.length_a   1.000
_cell.length_b   1.000
_cell.length_c   1.000
_cell.angle_alpha   90.00
_cell.angle_beta   90.00
_cell.angle_gamma   90.00
#
_symmetry.space_group_name_H-M   'P 1'
#
loop_
_entity.id
_entity.type
_entity.pdbx_description
1 polymer ?
#
loop_
_entity_poly.entity_id
_entity_poly.type
_entity_poly.pdbx_seq_one_letter_code
_entity_poly.pdbx_strand_id
1 'polypeptide(L)'
;MKAGLVLAATAFHAVAATSSLPSIKLSFNIQRPAMEVYGSSSFDVYVKPVLSGANVSFDGKVTFQQGGTTHNLYVVNGIPYHEVINSTTDSTTCLPTELFPSVSEIVDAIASATPVSTVNTNLDILCNNGTWLSTTFAGESYVLCTGAEDSNFTVYGEDLSISFEYLSEDVTITRPSNAPSDCSTVSDGSVALSSLGQLYGITMSHSHRVLKEEAGAVHLASSTCTCQGTPRPCLFFHGMDVTADGGIVDSYSFFGDIKQHAPCCSSFNFAVLNTVDYEWYNDTLQQKACNAAMQVSTGTANSGSTEINNLIIVAHSMGNNMFAGALATGKCSIGSNVDWVDLSGPMRGSMGSDFIHQICDGGNTFKDIFAQLGGLIGQCPGTTTRRSLVYDGGNYCDAECSARYAAAQAVHKKYVTASMCGTTYSGLLSSEYAGLLAGGLLIPHHSSKNDGIVEFQSCVGNLDSSAFEATYSSTWYAAALNHADTTFHNGEGLLSSAKKPLKWFECLL
;
A
#
# COMPACT_ATOMS: atom_id res chain seq x y z
N MET A 1 72.79 -32.57 20.61
CA MET A 1 71.65 -32.91 19.74
C MET A 1 70.39 -32.33 20.36
N LYS A 2 69.70 -31.48 19.58
CA LYS A 2 68.28 -31.03 19.60
C LYS A 2 67.56 -31.00 20.97
N ALA A 3 67.24 -29.86 21.59
CA ALA A 3 66.34 -28.75 21.20
C ALA A 3 64.83 -29.09 21.24
N GLY A 4 64.03 -28.23 21.92
CA GLY A 4 62.56 -28.13 21.83
C GLY A 4 61.84 -28.48 23.16
N LEU A 5 61.53 -27.58 24.09
CA LEU A 5 60.59 -26.43 24.08
C LEU A 5 59.10 -26.84 24.28
N VAL A 6 58.60 -26.61 25.50
CA VAL A 6 57.32 -25.96 25.91
C VAL A 6 56.03 -26.32 25.14
N LEU A 7 54.95 -26.68 25.84
CA LEU A 7 53.76 -25.80 25.91
C LEU A 7 52.76 -26.22 27.00
N ALA A 8 52.34 -25.19 27.73
CA ALA A 8 51.38 -25.21 28.81
C ALA A 8 49.97 -25.57 28.31
N ALA A 9 49.31 -26.44 29.05
CA ALA A 9 47.88 -26.69 28.93
C ALA A 9 47.12 -25.57 29.67
N THR A 10 46.78 -24.49 28.99
CA THR A 10 45.72 -23.56 29.40
C THR A 10 45.28 -22.72 28.20
N ALA A 11 44.06 -22.98 27.70
CA ALA A 11 43.15 -21.94 27.22
C ALA A 11 41.78 -22.58 26.95
N PHE A 12 40.98 -22.73 28.01
CA PHE A 12 39.53 -22.65 27.86
C PHE A 12 39.23 -21.26 27.26
N HIS A 13 38.91 -21.19 25.98
CA HIS A 13 38.25 -20.01 25.45
C HIS A 13 36.77 -20.12 25.81
N ALA A 14 36.44 -19.57 26.98
CA ALA A 14 35.11 -19.04 27.20
C ALA A 14 34.86 -18.00 26.11
N VAL A 15 33.91 -18.26 25.22
CA VAL A 15 33.33 -17.22 24.38
C VAL A 15 32.73 -16.21 25.35
N ALA A 16 33.35 -15.03 25.44
CA ALA A 16 32.79 -13.92 26.18
C ALA A 16 31.36 -13.69 25.68
N ALA A 17 30.41 -13.59 26.61
CA ALA A 17 29.08 -13.08 26.32
C ALA A 17 29.24 -11.74 25.60
N THR A 18 28.88 -11.66 24.32
CA THR A 18 28.79 -10.40 23.60
C THR A 18 27.73 -9.57 24.31
N SER A 19 28.16 -8.55 25.06
CA SER A 19 27.26 -7.67 25.82
C SER A 19 26.43 -6.75 24.94
N SER A 20 26.72 -6.69 23.64
CA SER A 20 25.98 -5.95 22.62
C SER A 20 26.08 -6.65 21.27
N LEU A 21 25.02 -6.50 20.48
CA LEU A 21 25.00 -6.87 19.06
C LEU A 21 25.37 -5.64 18.24
N PRO A 22 26.12 -5.77 17.14
CA PRO A 22 26.50 -4.62 16.33
C PRO A 22 25.29 -3.92 15.73
N SER A 23 25.37 -2.60 15.62
CA SER A 23 24.39 -1.81 14.87
C SER A 23 24.48 -2.15 13.38
N ILE A 24 23.37 -2.00 12.66
CA ILE A 24 23.27 -2.31 11.23
C ILE A 24 22.95 -1.03 10.46
N LYS A 25 23.58 -0.85 9.30
CA LYS A 25 23.14 0.09 8.28
C LYS A 25 22.51 -0.70 7.13
N LEU A 26 21.29 -0.32 6.77
CA LEU A 26 20.56 -0.87 5.63
C LEU A 26 20.53 0.20 4.53
N SER A 27 21.28 -0.02 3.46
CA SER A 27 21.30 0.89 2.30
C SER A 27 20.26 0.44 1.28
N PHE A 28 19.15 1.18 1.20
CA PHE A 28 18.07 0.95 0.25
C PHE A 28 18.40 1.58 -1.10
N ASN A 29 18.14 0.85 -2.17
CA ASN A 29 18.16 1.34 -3.53
C ASN A 29 16.84 0.95 -4.22
N ILE A 30 16.03 1.95 -4.52
CA ILE A 30 14.71 1.83 -5.11
C ILE A 30 14.85 1.84 -6.63
N GLN A 31 14.28 0.83 -7.28
CA GLN A 31 14.32 0.67 -8.74
C GLN A 31 13.08 1.29 -9.41
N ARG A 32 12.00 1.49 -8.64
CA ARG A 32 10.70 1.98 -9.11
C ARG A 32 10.41 3.39 -8.57
N PRO A 33 10.30 4.43 -9.43
CA PRO A 33 10.11 5.82 -8.97
C PRO A 33 8.89 6.03 -8.08
N ALA A 34 7.81 5.27 -8.29
CA ALA A 34 6.59 5.32 -7.47
C ALA A 34 6.79 4.89 -6.00
N MET A 35 7.94 4.29 -5.66
CA MET A 35 8.32 3.88 -4.31
C MET A 35 9.31 4.83 -3.64
N GLU A 36 9.67 5.94 -4.29
CA GLU A 36 10.56 6.93 -3.71
C GLU A 36 9.97 7.51 -2.42
N VAL A 37 10.81 7.62 -1.38
CA VAL A 37 10.40 8.16 -0.09
C VAL A 37 10.93 9.59 0.01
N TYR A 38 10.01 10.55 0.13
CA TYR A 38 10.33 11.99 0.05
C TYR A 38 11.12 12.39 -1.21
N GLY A 39 10.91 11.68 -2.33
CA GLY A 39 11.63 11.90 -3.60
C GLY A 39 13.07 11.36 -3.62
N SER A 40 13.41 10.47 -2.68
CA SER A 40 14.69 9.77 -2.70
C SER A 40 14.53 8.31 -3.11
N SER A 41 15.31 7.90 -4.11
CA SER A 41 15.44 6.51 -4.54
C SER A 41 16.61 5.78 -3.86
N SER A 42 17.41 6.46 -3.04
CA SER A 42 18.50 5.85 -2.29
C SER A 42 18.61 6.47 -0.90
N PHE A 43 18.64 5.63 0.14
CA PHE A 43 18.72 6.10 1.52
C PHE A 43 19.23 5.02 2.47
N ASP A 44 19.80 5.45 3.59
CA ASP A 44 20.29 4.57 4.64
C ASP A 44 19.33 4.56 5.84
N VAL A 45 18.98 3.36 6.29
CA VAL A 45 18.31 3.14 7.57
C VAL A 45 19.32 2.60 8.56
N TYR A 46 19.44 3.26 9.71
CA TYR A 46 20.30 2.82 10.80
C TYR A 46 19.46 2.07 11.83
N VAL A 47 19.93 0.90 12.23
CA VAL A 47 19.23 0.00 13.15
C VAL A 47 20.15 -0.36 14.30
N LYS A 48 19.65 -0.20 15.53
CA LYS A 48 20.35 -0.54 16.76
C LYS A 48 19.62 -1.68 17.47
N PRO A 49 20.25 -2.85 17.66
CA PRO A 49 19.68 -3.90 18.50
C PRO A 49 19.72 -3.50 19.99
N VAL A 50 18.63 -3.75 20.70
CA VAL A 50 18.46 -3.45 22.12
C VAL A 50 18.17 -4.75 22.86
N LEU A 51 19.12 -5.21 23.67
CA LEU A 51 18.98 -6.45 24.44
C LEU A 51 18.15 -6.21 25.71
N SER A 52 17.14 -7.06 25.91
CA SER A 52 16.32 -7.12 27.11
C SER A 52 16.23 -8.57 27.59
N GLY A 53 17.19 -8.99 28.42
CA GLY A 53 17.33 -10.37 28.84
C GLY A 53 17.65 -11.30 27.67
N ALA A 54 16.76 -12.24 27.37
CA ALA A 54 16.89 -13.17 26.25
C ALA A 54 16.22 -12.67 24.96
N ASN A 55 15.62 -11.47 24.98
CA ASN A 55 14.95 -10.89 23.83
C ASN A 55 15.76 -9.71 23.27
N VAL A 56 15.59 -9.45 21.99
CA VAL A 56 16.19 -8.34 21.26
C VAL A 56 15.08 -7.58 20.56
N SER A 57 14.97 -6.29 20.85
CA SER A 57 14.20 -5.34 20.06
C SER A 57 15.13 -4.49 19.20
N PHE A 58 14.58 -3.71 18.26
CA PHE A 58 15.39 -2.90 17.36
C PHE A 58 14.88 -1.46 17.36
N ASP A 59 15.79 -0.53 17.66
CA ASP A 59 15.56 0.88 17.41
C ASP A 59 16.02 1.19 15.99
N GLY A 60 15.30 2.08 15.30
CA GLY A 60 15.55 2.42 13.90
C GLY A 60 15.50 3.91 13.66
N LYS A 61 16.31 4.40 12.72
CA LYS A 61 16.26 5.78 12.24
C LYS A 61 16.54 5.87 10.74
N VAL A 62 15.74 6.66 10.04
CA VAL A 62 16.04 7.14 8.69
C VAL A 62 15.77 8.64 8.61
N THR A 63 16.54 9.33 7.78
CA THR A 63 16.47 10.78 7.60
C THR A 63 16.34 11.12 6.12
N PHE A 64 15.39 11.99 5.80
CA PHE A 64 15.15 12.53 4.46
C PHE A 64 15.22 14.05 4.46
N GLN A 65 15.62 14.62 3.33
CA GLN A 65 15.66 16.06 3.09
C GLN A 65 14.77 16.40 1.90
N GLN A 66 13.75 17.23 2.09
CA GLN A 66 12.85 17.66 1.03
C GLN A 66 12.51 19.13 1.17
N GLY A 67 12.81 19.94 0.14
CA GLY A 67 12.41 21.35 0.12
C GLY A 67 12.92 22.20 1.29
N GLY A 68 14.08 21.87 1.86
CA GLY A 68 14.65 22.55 3.05
C GLY A 68 14.04 22.10 4.38
N THR A 69 13.21 21.06 4.38
CA THR A 69 12.67 20.39 5.57
C THR A 69 13.36 19.04 5.75
N THR A 70 13.79 18.76 6.98
CA THR A 70 14.30 17.47 7.40
C THR A 70 13.17 16.63 7.97
N HIS A 71 12.98 15.43 7.44
CA HIS A 71 12.05 14.44 7.97
C HIS A 71 12.85 13.28 8.57
N ASN A 72 12.73 13.07 9.88
CA ASN A 72 13.29 11.91 10.55
C ASN A 72 12.16 10.95 10.92
N LEU A 73 12.31 9.69 10.54
CA LEU A 73 11.43 8.60 10.98
C LEU A 73 12.20 7.75 11.97
N TYR A 74 11.60 7.49 13.12
CA TYR A 74 12.21 6.73 14.20
C TYR A 74 11.34 5.55 14.59
N VAL A 75 11.97 4.50 15.10
CA VAL A 75 11.38 3.53 16.02
C VAL A 75 12.27 3.50 17.24
N VAL A 76 11.73 3.80 18.43
CA VAL A 76 12.49 3.78 19.69
C VAL A 76 11.69 3.05 20.74
N ASN A 77 12.25 1.98 21.30
CA ASN A 77 11.56 1.06 22.21
C ASN A 77 10.23 0.55 21.64
N GLY A 78 10.22 0.25 20.33
CA GLY A 78 9.03 -0.19 19.60
C GLY A 78 8.00 0.89 19.33
N ILE A 79 8.25 2.16 19.65
CA ILE A 79 7.31 3.26 19.40
C ILE A 79 7.80 4.07 18.19
N PRO A 80 6.97 4.21 17.14
CA PRO A 80 7.36 4.93 15.94
C PRO A 80 6.99 6.42 15.98
N TYR A 81 7.90 7.27 15.48
CA TYR A 81 7.74 8.73 15.48
C TYR A 81 8.14 9.35 14.15
N HIS A 82 7.48 10.44 13.78
CA HIS A 82 7.88 11.32 12.69
C HIS A 82 8.25 12.68 13.25
N GLU A 83 9.50 13.09 13.04
CA GLU A 83 10.00 14.40 13.42
C GLU A 83 10.23 15.23 12.15
N VAL A 84 9.67 16.43 12.13
CA VAL A 84 9.78 17.39 11.04
C VAL A 84 10.50 18.63 11.56
N ILE A 85 11.66 18.91 10.98
CA ILE A 85 12.52 20.02 11.36
C ILE A 85 12.73 20.93 10.14
N ASN A 86 12.38 22.20 10.26
CA ASN A 86 12.71 23.25 9.30
C ASN A 86 13.07 24.55 10.05
N SER A 87 13.21 25.67 9.32
CA SER A 87 13.62 26.95 9.92
C SER A 87 12.63 27.54 10.93
N THR A 88 11.36 27.09 10.92
CA THR A 88 10.28 27.63 11.76
C THR A 88 9.59 26.58 12.64
N THR A 89 9.81 25.30 12.37
CA THR A 89 9.05 24.17 12.94
C THR A 89 10.04 23.11 13.40
N ASP A 90 9.87 22.68 14.64
CA ASP A 90 10.44 21.45 15.18
C ASP A 90 9.27 20.74 15.87
N SER A 91 8.73 19.72 15.20
CA SER A 91 7.54 19.01 15.67
C SER A 91 7.74 17.51 15.54
N THR A 92 7.22 16.77 16.53
CA THR A 92 7.21 15.31 16.51
C THR A 92 5.79 14.80 16.67
N THR A 93 5.39 13.86 15.83
CA THR A 93 4.08 13.19 15.88
C THR A 93 4.27 11.69 16.00
N CYS A 94 3.23 11.00 16.49
CA CYS A 94 3.18 9.54 16.43
C CYS A 94 3.01 9.08 14.99
N LEU A 95 3.68 7.98 14.63
CA LEU A 95 3.36 7.24 13.40
C LEU A 95 2.47 6.04 13.73
N PRO A 96 1.60 5.61 12.80
CA PRO A 96 0.92 4.33 12.92
C PRO A 96 1.92 3.17 12.86
N THR A 97 1.62 2.14 13.62
CA THR A 97 2.46 0.96 13.78
C THR A 97 2.49 0.08 12.52
N GLU A 98 1.42 0.14 11.72
CA GLU A 98 1.16 -0.63 10.50
C GLU A 98 1.98 -0.16 9.29
N LEU A 99 2.73 0.94 9.43
CA LEU A 99 3.70 1.39 8.44
C LEU A 99 5.06 0.72 8.62
N PHE A 100 5.30 0.07 9.75
CA PHE A 100 6.58 -0.57 10.05
C PHE A 100 6.47 -2.07 9.85
N PRO A 101 7.45 -2.69 9.18
CA PRO A 101 7.46 -4.13 9.00
C PRO A 101 7.63 -4.85 10.34
N SER A 102 7.06 -6.05 10.45
CA SER A 102 7.27 -6.88 11.63
C SER A 102 8.71 -7.36 11.71
N VAL A 103 9.36 -7.09 12.86
CA VAL A 103 10.72 -7.53 13.13
C VAL A 103 10.80 -9.06 13.12
N SER A 104 9.81 -9.73 13.72
CA SER A 104 9.80 -11.19 13.75
C SER A 104 9.70 -11.79 12.36
N GLU A 105 8.84 -11.23 11.50
CA GLU A 105 8.70 -11.70 10.12
C GLU A 105 9.96 -11.47 9.28
N ILE A 106 10.67 -10.35 9.47
CA ILE A 106 11.96 -10.12 8.79
C ILE A 106 12.99 -11.16 9.24
N VAL A 107 13.12 -11.36 10.56
CA VAL A 107 14.09 -12.31 11.11
C VAL A 107 13.76 -13.73 10.65
N ASP A 108 12.49 -14.11 10.64
CA ASP A 108 12.03 -15.41 10.17
C ASP A 108 12.24 -15.58 8.66
N ALA A 109 12.00 -14.54 7.84
CA ALA A 109 12.28 -14.58 6.41
C ALA A 109 13.76 -14.80 6.12
N ILE A 110 14.65 -14.12 6.84
CA ILE A 110 16.10 -14.33 6.71
C ILE A 110 16.48 -15.72 7.22
N ALA A 111 15.98 -16.13 8.39
CA ALA A 111 16.30 -17.41 9.01
C ALA A 111 15.80 -18.62 8.21
N SER A 112 14.72 -18.45 7.44
CA SER A 112 14.11 -19.49 6.62
C SER A 112 14.67 -19.56 5.19
N ALA A 113 15.53 -18.62 4.81
CA ALA A 113 16.06 -18.51 3.46
C ALA A 113 16.78 -19.79 3.01
N THR A 114 16.53 -20.22 1.78
CA THR A 114 17.05 -21.50 1.24
C THR A 114 18.04 -21.30 0.11
N PRO A 115 19.14 -22.07 0.04
CA PRO A 115 20.08 -22.03 -1.07
C PRO A 115 19.46 -22.31 -2.44
N VAL A 116 19.87 -21.56 -3.46
CA VAL A 116 19.47 -21.74 -4.86
C VAL A 116 20.67 -21.70 -5.80
N SER A 117 20.65 -22.49 -6.87
CA SER A 117 21.80 -22.57 -7.79
C SER A 117 21.82 -21.44 -8.82
N THR A 118 20.65 -20.87 -9.15
CA THR A 118 20.54 -19.84 -10.20
C THR A 118 19.39 -18.89 -9.92
N VAL A 119 19.62 -17.60 -10.20
CA VAL A 119 18.58 -16.57 -10.22
C VAL A 119 18.31 -16.14 -11.66
N ASN A 120 17.12 -16.42 -12.15
CA ASN A 120 16.66 -15.97 -13.47
C ASN A 120 16.05 -14.59 -13.33
N THR A 121 16.72 -13.56 -13.85
CA THR A 121 16.21 -12.19 -13.80
C THR A 121 16.78 -11.36 -14.96
N ASN A 122 16.08 -10.27 -15.28
CA ASN A 122 16.56 -9.23 -16.19
C ASN A 122 17.25 -8.08 -15.43
N LEU A 123 17.27 -8.14 -14.09
CA LEU A 123 17.95 -7.17 -13.25
C LEU A 123 19.47 -7.41 -13.29
N ASP A 124 20.24 -6.33 -13.30
CA ASP A 124 21.70 -6.40 -13.23
C ASP A 124 22.15 -6.66 -11.79
N ILE A 125 22.12 -7.93 -11.39
CA ILE A 125 22.51 -8.39 -10.04
C ILE A 125 23.70 -9.33 -10.12
N LEU A 126 24.60 -9.24 -9.14
CA LEU A 126 25.82 -10.03 -9.08
C LEU A 126 26.03 -10.59 -7.68
N CYS A 127 26.42 -11.85 -7.60
CA CYS A 127 26.87 -12.48 -6.36
C CYS A 127 28.24 -13.12 -6.54
N ASN A 128 29.26 -12.27 -6.54
CA ASN A 128 30.63 -12.69 -6.81
C ASN A 128 31.16 -13.55 -5.66
N ASN A 129 31.48 -14.82 -5.95
CA ASN A 129 31.95 -15.82 -4.98
C ASN A 129 31.02 -16.08 -3.79
N GLY A 130 29.79 -15.58 -3.84
CA GLY A 130 28.82 -15.72 -2.76
C GLY A 130 27.88 -16.92 -2.94
N THR A 131 26.95 -17.06 -2.00
CA THR A 131 25.86 -18.04 -2.09
C THR A 131 24.55 -17.30 -2.29
N TRP A 132 23.74 -17.77 -3.25
CA TRP A 132 22.38 -17.29 -3.42
C TRP A 132 21.45 -18.00 -2.46
N LEU A 133 20.63 -17.22 -1.75
CA LEU A 133 19.52 -17.71 -0.95
C LEU A 133 18.23 -17.09 -1.48
N SER A 134 17.12 -17.80 -1.40
CA SER A 134 15.79 -17.26 -1.71
C SER A 134 14.92 -17.24 -0.47
N THR A 135 14.10 -16.21 -0.34
CA THR A 135 13.10 -16.08 0.71
C THR A 135 11.87 -15.31 0.20
N THR A 136 10.83 -15.28 1.02
CA THR A 136 9.63 -14.49 0.80
C THR A 136 9.38 -13.63 2.02
N PHE A 137 9.04 -12.36 1.81
CA PHE A 137 8.68 -11.44 2.87
C PHE A 137 7.50 -10.58 2.43
N ALA A 138 6.46 -10.47 3.28
CA ALA A 138 5.26 -9.65 3.03
C ALA A 138 4.63 -9.84 1.62
N GLY A 139 4.63 -11.10 1.16
CA GLY A 139 4.07 -11.54 -0.12
C GLY A 139 4.93 -11.25 -1.35
N GLU A 140 6.18 -10.79 -1.15
CA GLU A 140 7.14 -10.55 -2.23
C GLU A 140 8.31 -11.52 -2.15
N SER A 141 8.85 -11.89 -3.31
CA SER A 141 10.01 -12.77 -3.42
C SER A 141 11.30 -11.96 -3.38
N TYR A 142 12.26 -12.47 -2.61
CA TYR A 142 13.59 -11.86 -2.47
C TYR A 142 14.67 -12.91 -2.67
N VAL A 143 15.82 -12.47 -3.17
CA VAL A 143 17.05 -13.27 -3.20
C VAL A 143 18.16 -12.55 -2.47
N LEU A 144 18.90 -13.28 -1.64
CA LEU A 144 20.02 -12.76 -0.88
C LEU A 144 21.32 -13.25 -1.52
N CYS A 145 22.29 -12.36 -1.64
CA CYS A 145 23.68 -12.71 -1.92
C CYS A 145 24.51 -12.56 -0.65
N THR A 146 25.01 -13.67 -0.10
CA THR A 146 25.94 -13.64 1.03
C THR A 146 27.38 -13.58 0.51
N GLY A 147 28.20 -12.66 1.02
CA GLY A 147 29.62 -12.60 0.69
C GLY A 147 30.38 -13.87 1.09
N ALA A 148 31.52 -14.13 0.44
CA ALA A 148 32.38 -15.29 0.73
C ALA A 148 33.14 -15.15 2.06
N GLU A 149 33.47 -13.92 2.46
CA GLU A 149 34.37 -13.61 3.59
C GLU A 149 33.81 -12.58 4.59
N ASP A 150 32.85 -11.74 4.19
CA ASP A 150 32.21 -10.75 5.05
C ASP A 150 30.82 -11.19 5.51
N SER A 151 30.43 -10.82 6.73
CA SER A 151 29.06 -11.02 7.25
C SER A 151 28.01 -10.17 6.53
N ASN A 152 28.44 -9.19 5.73
CA ASN A 152 27.57 -8.33 4.94
C ASN A 152 26.90 -9.13 3.80
N PHE A 153 25.67 -8.77 3.49
CA PHE A 153 24.91 -9.38 2.39
C PHE A 153 24.02 -8.34 1.71
N THR A 154 23.64 -8.61 0.48
CA THR A 154 22.67 -7.78 -0.25
C THR A 154 21.42 -8.58 -0.52
N VAL A 155 20.26 -7.97 -0.25
CA VAL A 155 18.94 -8.49 -0.58
C VAL A 155 18.47 -7.80 -1.85
N TYR A 156 18.03 -8.59 -2.82
CA TYR A 156 17.45 -8.13 -4.07
C TYR A 156 15.98 -8.53 -4.12
N GLY A 157 15.11 -7.54 -4.30
CA GLY A 157 13.71 -7.72 -4.67
C GLY A 157 13.47 -7.23 -6.09
N GLU A 158 12.22 -7.36 -6.56
CA GLU A 158 11.82 -6.89 -7.89
C GLU A 158 11.93 -5.37 -8.02
N ASP A 159 11.54 -4.63 -6.97
CA ASP A 159 11.40 -3.17 -7.03
C ASP A 159 12.49 -2.42 -6.25
N LEU A 160 13.32 -3.12 -5.48
CA LEU A 160 14.37 -2.53 -4.67
C LEU A 160 15.50 -3.52 -4.36
N SER A 161 16.61 -2.99 -3.85
CA SER A 161 17.64 -3.78 -3.18
C SER A 161 18.03 -3.15 -1.85
N ILE A 162 18.54 -3.97 -0.93
CA ILE A 162 18.94 -3.55 0.42
C ILE A 162 20.31 -4.15 0.70
N SER A 163 21.32 -3.31 0.91
CA SER A 163 22.63 -3.78 1.35
C SER A 163 22.73 -3.70 2.87
N PHE A 164 23.10 -4.83 3.49
CA PHE A 164 23.28 -4.96 4.93
C PHE A 164 24.75 -4.78 5.29
N GLU A 165 25.03 -3.80 6.15
CA GLU A 165 26.36 -3.53 6.68
C GLU A 165 26.34 -3.54 8.22
N TYR A 166 27.19 -4.36 8.82
CA TYR A 166 27.43 -4.32 10.26
C TYR A 166 28.42 -3.21 10.60
N LEU A 167 28.03 -2.31 11.49
CA LEU A 167 28.83 -1.16 11.88
C LEU A 167 29.81 -1.52 12.99
N SER A 168 31.02 -0.96 12.91
CA SER A 168 32.05 -1.10 13.94
C SER A 168 31.77 -0.28 15.20
N GLU A 169 30.95 0.77 15.07
CA GLU A 169 30.52 1.65 16.16
C GLU A 169 29.00 1.59 16.33
N ASP A 170 28.55 1.66 17.59
CA ASP A 170 27.14 1.68 17.90
C ASP A 170 26.49 3.00 17.47
N VAL A 171 25.37 2.91 16.77
CA VAL A 171 24.58 4.08 16.40
C VAL A 171 23.79 4.54 17.62
N THR A 172 23.78 5.85 17.86
CA THR A 172 22.93 6.44 18.89
C THR A 172 21.58 6.82 18.27
N ILE A 173 20.53 6.08 18.66
CA ILE A 173 19.14 6.38 18.30
C ILE A 173 18.41 6.71 19.61
N THR A 174 17.86 7.91 19.68
CA THR A 174 17.18 8.42 20.88
C THR A 174 15.81 8.96 20.52
N ARG A 175 14.86 8.80 21.43
CA ARG A 175 13.53 9.40 21.32
C ARG A 175 13.65 10.93 21.14
N PRO A 176 12.93 11.54 20.18
CA PRO A 176 12.88 12.99 20.03
C PRO A 176 12.41 13.69 21.32
N SER A 177 12.95 14.87 21.62
CA SER A 177 12.62 15.60 22.86
C SER A 177 11.16 16.04 22.93
N ASN A 178 10.58 16.37 21.77
CA ASN A 178 9.20 16.84 21.64
C ASN A 178 8.21 15.70 21.35
N ALA A 179 8.64 14.44 21.49
CA ALA A 179 7.83 13.27 21.17
C ALA A 179 6.59 13.14 22.08
N PRO A 180 5.39 12.92 21.54
CA PRO A 180 4.19 12.64 22.33
C PRO A 180 4.37 11.41 23.23
N SER A 181 3.66 11.36 24.35
CA SER A 181 3.76 10.28 25.35
C SER A 181 2.76 9.14 25.15
N ASP A 182 1.76 9.36 24.32
CA ASP A 182 0.58 8.51 24.09
C ASP A 182 0.64 7.73 22.77
N CYS A 183 1.82 7.65 22.13
CA CYS A 183 2.00 6.89 20.91
C CYS A 183 1.91 5.37 21.14
N SER A 184 1.29 4.67 20.20
CA SER A 184 1.17 3.21 20.21
C SER A 184 2.51 2.51 19.97
N THR A 185 2.66 1.31 20.53
CA THR A 185 3.84 0.45 20.32
C THR A 185 3.57 -0.56 19.21
N VAL A 186 4.55 -0.79 18.34
CA VAL A 186 4.50 -1.81 17.28
C VAL A 186 4.33 -3.20 17.90
N SER A 187 3.34 -3.94 17.44
CA SER A 187 3.17 -5.37 17.77
C SER A 187 4.35 -6.17 17.20
N ASP A 188 4.86 -7.14 17.96
CA ASP A 188 5.95 -8.03 17.53
C ASP A 188 7.30 -7.34 17.22
N GLY A 189 7.59 -6.24 17.91
CA GLY A 189 8.85 -5.50 17.79
C GLY A 189 10.08 -6.16 18.44
N SER A 190 9.99 -7.41 18.92
CA SER A 190 11.09 -8.12 19.56
C SER A 190 11.12 -9.61 19.24
N VAL A 191 12.32 -10.18 19.19
CA VAL A 191 12.56 -11.62 18.94
C VAL A 191 13.49 -12.21 19.99
N ALA A 192 13.50 -13.54 20.12
CA ALA A 192 14.47 -14.22 20.97
C ALA A 192 15.89 -14.05 20.42
N LEU A 193 16.88 -13.81 21.27
CA LEU A 193 18.29 -13.70 20.88
C LEU A 193 18.78 -14.94 20.11
N SER A 194 18.23 -16.11 20.40
CA SER A 194 18.54 -17.37 19.70
C SER A 194 18.06 -17.42 18.25
N SER A 195 17.04 -16.65 17.85
CA SER A 195 16.58 -16.63 16.45
C SER A 195 17.49 -15.78 15.54
N LEU A 196 18.32 -14.92 16.13
CA LEU A 196 19.24 -14.04 15.40
C LEU A 196 20.52 -14.73 14.92
N GLY A 197 20.63 -16.06 15.07
CA GLY A 197 21.83 -16.81 14.74
C GLY A 197 22.26 -16.72 13.28
N GLN A 198 21.32 -16.64 12.33
CA GLN A 198 21.66 -16.46 10.91
C GLN A 198 21.98 -15.02 10.55
N LEU A 199 21.31 -14.05 11.19
CA LEU A 199 21.56 -12.63 10.94
C LEU A 199 22.95 -12.26 11.45
N TYR A 200 23.20 -12.45 12.75
CA TYR A 200 24.43 -12.01 13.42
C TYR A 200 25.51 -13.09 13.53
N GLY A 201 25.32 -14.27 12.94
CA GLY A 201 26.25 -15.40 13.10
C GLY A 201 26.29 -15.97 14.53
N ILE A 202 25.32 -15.66 15.39
CA ILE A 202 25.22 -16.12 16.79
C ILE A 202 24.85 -17.60 16.81
N THR A 203 25.82 -18.47 16.58
CA THR A 203 25.61 -19.91 16.75
C THR A 203 25.77 -20.28 18.22
N MET A 204 24.65 -20.40 18.94
CA MET A 204 24.62 -21.24 20.14
C MET A 204 24.72 -22.70 19.67
N SER A 205 25.94 -23.23 19.69
CA SER A 205 26.32 -24.64 19.78
C SER A 205 25.24 -25.69 19.40
N HIS A 206 25.52 -26.40 18.31
CA HIS A 206 24.99 -27.73 17.93
C HIS A 206 23.63 -27.76 17.22
N SER A 207 23.65 -27.52 15.91
CA SER A 207 22.88 -28.38 15.01
C SER A 207 23.69 -28.64 13.75
N HIS A 208 23.83 -29.91 13.40
CA HIS A 208 24.51 -30.35 12.20
C HIS A 208 23.93 -29.60 10.99
N ARG A 209 24.80 -29.08 10.12
CA ARG A 209 24.41 -28.66 8.76
C ARG A 209 23.73 -29.85 8.09
N VAL A 210 22.41 -29.90 8.15
CA VAL A 210 21.63 -30.70 7.22
C VAL A 210 21.78 -29.97 5.90
N LEU A 211 22.51 -30.57 4.95
CA LEU A 211 22.52 -30.14 3.57
C LEU A 211 21.08 -30.23 3.08
N LYS A 212 20.31 -29.14 3.19
CA LYS A 212 19.08 -29.00 2.41
C LYS A 212 19.54 -29.00 0.96
N GLU A 213 18.94 -29.87 0.16
CA GLU A 213 19.14 -29.94 -1.29
C GLU A 213 18.98 -28.53 -1.87
N GLU A 214 19.94 -28.07 -2.68
CA GLU A 214 19.82 -26.79 -3.39
C GLU A 214 18.58 -26.88 -4.28
N ALA A 215 17.62 -25.99 -4.06
CA ALA A 215 16.53 -25.82 -5.01
C ALA A 215 17.13 -25.28 -6.33
N GLY A 216 16.57 -25.66 -7.48
CA GLY A 216 17.14 -25.34 -8.79
C GLY A 216 17.24 -23.84 -9.09
N ALA A 217 16.32 -23.31 -9.89
CA ALA A 217 16.32 -21.90 -10.28
C ALA A 217 15.14 -21.15 -9.64
N VAL A 218 15.40 -19.92 -9.17
CA VAL A 218 14.37 -18.96 -8.73
C VAL A 218 14.26 -17.84 -9.74
N HIS A 219 13.05 -17.35 -9.97
CA HIS A 219 12.81 -16.18 -10.82
C HIS A 219 12.61 -14.94 -9.95
N LEU A 220 13.29 -13.85 -10.31
CA LEU A 220 13.03 -12.53 -9.75
C LEU A 220 12.54 -11.64 -10.90
N ALA A 221 11.29 -11.18 -10.81
CA ALA A 221 10.65 -10.47 -11.90
C ALA A 221 11.20 -9.05 -12.11
N SER A 222 10.73 -8.41 -13.18
CA SER A 222 11.03 -7.01 -13.50
C SER A 222 10.28 -6.04 -12.58
N SER A 223 10.86 -4.86 -12.34
CA SER A 223 10.20 -3.75 -11.64
C SER A 223 9.09 -3.06 -12.44
N THR A 224 8.97 -3.39 -13.73
CA THR A 224 7.99 -2.84 -14.67
C THR A 224 7.25 -3.92 -15.43
N CYS A 225 6.02 -3.59 -15.83
CA CYS A 225 5.14 -4.46 -16.61
C CYS A 225 4.86 -3.86 -17.99
N THR A 226 4.64 -4.74 -18.96
CA THR A 226 4.19 -4.36 -20.31
C THR A 226 2.74 -4.77 -20.49
N CYS A 227 2.00 -4.01 -21.30
CA CYS A 227 0.64 -4.38 -21.66
C CYS A 227 0.61 -5.75 -22.34
N GLN A 228 -0.25 -6.66 -21.86
CA GLN A 228 -0.45 -7.99 -22.44
C GLN A 228 -1.50 -7.96 -23.56
N GLY A 229 -2.42 -7.00 -23.50
CA GLY A 229 -3.44 -6.77 -24.52
C GLY A 229 -3.09 -5.75 -25.60
N THR A 230 -4.09 -5.39 -26.41
CA THR A 230 -4.01 -4.25 -27.33
C THR A 230 -4.26 -2.95 -26.55
N PRO A 231 -3.33 -1.97 -26.58
CA PRO A 231 -3.54 -0.69 -25.92
C PRO A 231 -4.81 0.02 -26.42
N ARG A 232 -5.61 0.53 -25.49
CA ARG A 232 -6.90 1.18 -25.74
C ARG A 232 -6.95 2.55 -25.09
N PRO A 233 -7.79 3.48 -25.58
CA PRO A 233 -8.09 4.69 -24.83
C PRO A 233 -8.51 4.32 -23.41
N CYS A 234 -8.03 5.09 -22.44
CA CYS A 234 -8.44 4.97 -21.05
C CYS A 234 -9.30 6.17 -20.66
N LEU A 235 -10.41 5.91 -19.98
CA LEU A 235 -11.28 6.90 -19.38
C LEU A 235 -11.33 6.72 -17.86
N PHE A 236 -10.94 7.76 -17.14
CA PHE A 236 -10.90 7.80 -15.70
C PHE A 236 -12.09 8.60 -15.16
N PHE A 237 -12.87 7.99 -14.28
CA PHE A 237 -13.91 8.64 -13.50
C PHE A 237 -13.44 8.85 -12.06
N HIS A 238 -13.35 10.11 -11.66
CA HIS A 238 -13.11 10.47 -10.26
C HIS A 238 -14.31 10.11 -9.38
N GLY A 239 -14.12 10.24 -8.07
CA GLY A 239 -15.15 10.00 -7.07
C GLY A 239 -16.02 11.22 -6.80
N MET A 240 -15.97 11.71 -5.57
CA MET A 240 -16.82 12.80 -5.07
C MET A 240 -16.05 14.12 -4.93
N ASP A 241 -16.80 15.19 -4.66
CA ASP A 241 -16.32 16.51 -4.25
C ASP A 241 -15.74 17.43 -5.34
N VAL A 242 -16.12 17.18 -6.60
CA VAL A 242 -15.89 18.14 -7.69
C VAL A 242 -17.12 19.02 -7.87
N THR A 243 -16.95 20.34 -7.72
CA THR A 243 -18.06 21.31 -7.66
C THR A 243 -18.63 21.73 -9.02
N ALA A 244 -17.95 21.43 -10.13
CA ALA A 244 -18.38 21.84 -11.47
C ALA A 244 -17.90 20.86 -12.55
N ASP A 245 -18.66 20.78 -13.65
CA ASP A 245 -18.23 20.02 -14.81
C ASP A 245 -17.00 20.69 -15.47
N GLY A 246 -15.92 19.95 -15.62
CA GLY A 246 -14.71 20.35 -16.36
C GLY A 246 -14.60 19.71 -17.74
N GLY A 247 -15.52 18.81 -18.11
CA GLY A 247 -15.47 18.06 -19.35
C GLY A 247 -14.45 16.92 -19.29
N ILE A 248 -13.97 16.49 -20.46
CA ILE A 248 -12.92 15.47 -20.57
C ILE A 248 -11.59 16.19 -20.76
N VAL A 249 -10.66 15.98 -19.83
CA VAL A 249 -9.32 16.56 -19.87
C VAL A 249 -8.27 15.46 -20.07
N ASP A 250 -7.09 15.85 -20.53
CA ASP A 250 -5.98 14.93 -20.77
C ASP A 250 -5.15 14.66 -19.51
N SER A 251 -5.28 15.47 -18.46
CA SER A 251 -4.51 15.37 -17.21
C SER A 251 -5.35 15.75 -16.00
N TYR A 252 -5.26 14.96 -14.93
CA TYR A 252 -5.98 15.25 -13.69
C TYR A 252 -5.23 14.71 -12.47
N SER A 253 -4.82 15.61 -11.56
CA SER A 253 -3.94 15.29 -10.42
C SER A 253 -4.55 14.31 -9.42
N PHE A 254 -5.87 14.15 -9.43
CA PHE A 254 -6.60 13.18 -8.60
C PHE A 254 -6.04 11.76 -8.72
N PHE A 255 -5.57 11.38 -9.92
CA PHE A 255 -4.99 10.06 -10.19
C PHE A 255 -3.46 10.03 -10.17
N GLY A 256 -2.82 11.06 -9.62
CA GLY A 256 -1.37 11.19 -9.56
C GLY A 256 -0.68 11.03 -10.92
N ASP A 257 0.41 10.29 -10.93
CA ASP A 257 1.26 10.05 -12.10
C ASP A 257 0.87 8.79 -12.91
N ILE A 258 -0.42 8.40 -12.90
CA ILE A 258 -0.91 7.18 -13.56
C ILE A 258 -0.48 7.03 -15.04
N LYS A 259 -0.24 8.15 -15.73
CA LYS A 259 0.26 8.15 -17.11
C LYS A 259 1.59 7.43 -17.29
N GLN A 260 2.40 7.36 -16.25
CA GLN A 260 3.70 6.70 -16.25
C GLN A 260 3.58 5.18 -15.97
N HIS A 261 2.41 4.70 -15.53
CA HIS A 261 2.19 3.36 -14.99
C HIS A 261 1.03 2.61 -15.66
N ALA A 262 0.67 3.01 -16.88
CA ALA A 262 -0.51 2.51 -17.57
C ALA A 262 -0.18 2.08 -19.01
N PRO A 263 0.63 1.02 -19.20
CA PRO A 263 1.14 0.63 -20.51
C PRO A 263 0.03 0.19 -21.48
N CYS A 264 -1.15 -0.20 -20.97
CA CYS A 264 -2.32 -0.53 -21.78
C CYS A 264 -3.17 0.66 -22.21
N CYS A 265 -2.86 1.88 -21.74
CA CYS A 265 -3.55 3.09 -22.17
C CYS A 265 -2.87 3.67 -23.42
N SER A 266 -3.58 3.70 -24.55
CA SER A 266 -3.12 4.39 -25.76
C SER A 266 -3.42 5.90 -25.74
N SER A 267 -4.37 6.33 -24.92
CA SER A 267 -4.64 7.73 -24.59
C SER A 267 -5.25 7.86 -23.20
N PHE A 268 -5.14 9.04 -22.60
CA PHE A 268 -5.61 9.32 -21.24
C PHE A 268 -6.70 10.37 -21.27
N ASN A 269 -7.85 10.04 -20.68
CA ASN A 269 -9.02 10.90 -20.64
C ASN A 269 -9.57 10.88 -19.21
N PHE A 270 -9.78 12.05 -18.62
CA PHE A 270 -10.31 12.17 -17.26
C PHE A 270 -11.63 12.93 -17.33
N ALA A 271 -12.74 12.26 -16.96
CA ALA A 271 -14.05 12.88 -16.94
C ALA A 271 -14.23 13.67 -15.64
N VAL A 272 -14.15 15.00 -15.73
CA VAL A 272 -14.38 15.92 -14.62
C VAL A 272 -15.87 16.29 -14.60
N LEU A 273 -16.64 15.52 -13.83
CA LEU A 273 -18.09 15.75 -13.63
C LEU A 273 -18.37 16.44 -12.29
N ASN A 274 -19.44 17.23 -12.20
CA ASN A 274 -19.93 17.74 -10.93
C ASN A 274 -20.46 16.58 -10.06
N THR A 275 -19.76 16.29 -8.97
CA THR A 275 -20.07 15.26 -7.97
C THR A 275 -20.17 15.86 -6.56
N VAL A 276 -20.72 17.08 -6.48
CA VAL A 276 -21.16 17.72 -5.23
C VAL A 276 -22.68 17.87 -5.21
N ASP A 277 -23.26 18.30 -6.34
CA ASP A 277 -24.65 18.71 -6.42
C ASP A 277 -25.61 17.57 -6.78
N TYR A 278 -25.07 16.41 -7.18
CA TYR A 278 -25.85 15.30 -7.71
C TYR A 278 -25.71 14.04 -6.85
N GLU A 279 -26.82 13.32 -6.63
CA GLU A 279 -26.75 11.96 -6.12
C GLU A 279 -26.10 11.04 -7.15
N TRP A 280 -25.47 9.94 -6.71
CA TRP A 280 -24.86 8.98 -7.64
C TRP A 280 -25.90 8.34 -8.59
N TYR A 281 -27.16 8.30 -8.18
CA TYR A 281 -28.28 7.80 -8.97
C TYR A 281 -29.03 8.89 -9.73
N ASN A 282 -28.52 10.12 -9.79
CA ASN A 282 -29.16 11.20 -10.50
C ASN A 282 -29.13 10.99 -12.01
N ASP A 283 -30.28 11.15 -12.69
CA ASP A 283 -30.45 10.91 -14.12
C ASP A 283 -29.47 11.73 -14.99
N THR A 284 -29.24 12.99 -14.62
CA THR A 284 -28.33 13.89 -15.35
C THR A 284 -26.88 13.47 -15.17
N LEU A 285 -26.47 13.12 -13.95
CA LEU A 285 -25.11 12.66 -13.69
C LEU A 285 -24.81 11.34 -14.42
N GLN A 286 -25.74 10.39 -14.36
CA GLN A 286 -25.65 9.11 -15.08
C GLN A 286 -25.54 9.32 -16.59
N GLN A 287 -26.34 10.23 -17.17
CA GLN A 287 -26.25 10.57 -18.58
C GLN A 287 -24.89 11.18 -18.93
N LYS A 288 -24.33 12.05 -18.07
CA LYS A 288 -22.99 12.63 -18.27
C LYS A 288 -21.89 11.57 -18.23
N ALA A 289 -21.92 10.66 -17.26
CA ALA A 289 -20.95 9.56 -17.18
C ALA A 289 -21.01 8.69 -18.44
N CYS A 290 -22.22 8.37 -18.88
CA CYS A 290 -22.44 7.63 -20.11
C CYS A 290 -21.91 8.36 -21.36
N ASN A 291 -22.24 9.64 -21.50
CA ASN A 291 -21.77 10.46 -22.62
C ASN A 291 -20.24 10.54 -22.67
N ALA A 292 -19.58 10.65 -21.51
CA ALA A 292 -18.13 10.67 -21.44
C ALA A 292 -17.52 9.35 -21.94
N ALA A 293 -18.07 8.20 -21.53
CA ALA A 293 -17.63 6.89 -22.02
C ALA A 293 -17.86 6.73 -23.53
N MET A 294 -19.03 7.13 -24.03
CA MET A 294 -19.34 7.09 -25.46
C MET A 294 -18.45 8.03 -26.30
N GLN A 295 -18.04 9.16 -25.76
CA GLN A 295 -17.18 10.12 -26.46
C GLN A 295 -15.75 9.60 -26.66
N VAL A 296 -15.23 8.82 -25.70
CA VAL A 296 -13.88 8.25 -25.75
C VAL A 296 -13.85 6.87 -26.41
N SER A 297 -14.97 6.15 -26.34
CA SER A 297 -15.18 4.87 -27.02
C SER A 297 -14.72 4.92 -28.48
N THR A 298 -14.00 3.89 -28.91
CA THR A 298 -13.52 3.77 -30.29
C THR A 298 -13.98 2.45 -30.91
N GLY A 299 -13.89 2.34 -32.24
CA GLY A 299 -14.45 1.20 -32.97
C GLY A 299 -15.90 1.44 -33.39
N THR A 300 -16.30 0.78 -34.47
CA THR A 300 -17.47 1.11 -35.31
C THR A 300 -18.79 1.04 -34.54
N ALA A 301 -19.22 2.16 -33.98
CA ALA A 301 -20.62 2.41 -33.68
C ALA A 301 -21.32 2.72 -35.01
N ASN A 302 -22.27 1.88 -35.42
CA ASN A 302 -23.33 2.34 -36.32
C ASN A 302 -23.88 3.66 -35.75
N SER A 303 -24.16 4.66 -36.61
CA SER A 303 -24.62 5.96 -36.09
C SER A 303 -25.84 5.76 -35.19
N GLY A 304 -25.77 6.29 -33.96
CA GLY A 304 -26.82 6.13 -32.95
C GLY A 304 -26.68 4.92 -32.00
N SER A 305 -25.60 4.14 -32.07
CA SER A 305 -25.31 3.14 -31.02
C SER A 305 -25.03 3.81 -29.67
N THR A 306 -25.56 3.24 -28.58
CA THR A 306 -25.26 3.60 -27.18
C THR A 306 -24.39 2.54 -26.49
N GLU A 307 -23.68 1.73 -27.27
CA GLU A 307 -22.76 0.70 -26.79
C GLU A 307 -21.32 1.21 -26.77
N ILE A 308 -20.71 1.17 -25.58
CA ILE A 308 -19.31 1.51 -25.34
C ILE A 308 -18.43 0.36 -25.83
N ASN A 309 -17.40 0.68 -26.60
CA ASN A 309 -16.48 -0.27 -27.21
C ASN A 309 -15.02 0.23 -27.17
N ASN A 310 -14.08 -0.72 -27.14
CA ASN A 310 -12.64 -0.49 -27.25
C ASN A 310 -12.12 0.58 -26.28
N LEU A 311 -12.44 0.42 -24.99
CA LEU A 311 -12.16 1.39 -23.92
C LEU A 311 -11.72 0.66 -22.66
N ILE A 312 -10.77 1.22 -21.92
CA ILE A 312 -10.50 0.84 -20.54
C ILE A 312 -11.11 1.93 -19.65
N ILE A 313 -12.07 1.55 -18.81
CA ILE A 313 -12.72 2.45 -17.87
C ILE A 313 -12.11 2.20 -16.50
N VAL A 314 -11.61 3.25 -15.88
CA VAL A 314 -11.07 3.21 -14.53
C VAL A 314 -11.92 4.13 -13.68
N ALA A 315 -12.59 3.61 -12.66
CA ALA A 315 -13.49 4.39 -11.84
C ALA A 315 -13.11 4.29 -10.37
N HIS A 316 -13.01 5.42 -9.69
CA HIS A 316 -12.73 5.48 -8.26
C HIS A 316 -13.97 5.86 -7.46
N SER A 317 -14.17 5.21 -6.31
CA SER A 317 -15.21 5.56 -5.33
C SER A 317 -16.59 5.67 -6.01
N MET A 318 -17.32 6.77 -5.76
CA MET A 318 -18.62 7.07 -6.37
C MET A 318 -18.61 7.01 -7.91
N GLY A 319 -17.46 7.18 -8.57
CA GLY A 319 -17.32 6.99 -10.01
C GLY A 319 -17.86 5.64 -10.47
N ASN A 320 -17.66 4.59 -9.68
CA ASN A 320 -18.23 3.26 -9.93
C ASN A 320 -19.75 3.28 -9.82
N ASN A 321 -20.31 3.88 -8.77
CA ASN A 321 -21.75 3.93 -8.56
C ASN A 321 -22.47 4.69 -9.68
N MET A 322 -21.96 5.86 -10.09
CA MET A 322 -22.61 6.65 -11.15
C MET A 322 -22.53 5.94 -12.50
N PHE A 323 -21.41 5.26 -12.80
CA PHE A 323 -21.25 4.52 -14.03
C PHE A 323 -22.11 3.24 -14.03
N ALA A 324 -22.08 2.47 -12.94
CA ALA A 324 -22.96 1.32 -12.72
C ALA A 324 -24.45 1.69 -12.87
N GLY A 325 -24.83 2.82 -12.26
CA GLY A 325 -26.17 3.37 -12.33
C GLY A 325 -26.58 3.72 -13.76
N ALA A 326 -25.70 4.39 -14.51
CA ALA A 326 -25.97 4.74 -15.91
C ALA A 326 -26.21 3.50 -16.80
N LEU A 327 -25.46 2.44 -16.57
CA LEU A 327 -25.66 1.16 -17.27
C LEU A 327 -26.94 0.46 -16.82
N ALA A 328 -27.22 0.44 -15.51
CA ALA A 328 -28.40 -0.19 -14.94
C ALA A 328 -29.71 0.47 -15.41
N THR A 329 -29.69 1.79 -15.61
CA THR A 329 -30.83 2.56 -16.14
C THR A 329 -30.86 2.62 -17.67
N GLY A 330 -29.93 1.96 -18.35
CA GLY A 330 -29.90 1.84 -19.81
C GLY A 330 -29.49 3.12 -20.55
N LYS A 331 -28.78 4.05 -19.90
CA LYS A 331 -28.22 5.24 -20.57
C LYS A 331 -27.22 4.83 -21.67
N CYS A 332 -26.44 3.78 -21.40
CA CYS A 332 -25.59 3.08 -22.35
C CYS A 332 -25.46 1.60 -21.98
N SER A 333 -24.78 0.86 -22.85
CA SER A 333 -24.39 -0.54 -22.65
C SER A 333 -22.88 -0.71 -22.85
N ILE A 334 -22.33 -1.84 -22.38
CA ILE A 334 -20.93 -2.20 -22.52
C ILE A 334 -20.78 -3.35 -23.52
N GLY A 335 -19.92 -3.16 -24.51
CA GLY A 335 -19.47 -4.18 -25.46
C GLY A 335 -18.38 -5.10 -24.89
N SER A 336 -18.05 -6.17 -25.60
CA SER A 336 -17.16 -7.23 -25.09
C SER A 336 -15.67 -6.88 -25.05
N ASN A 337 -15.27 -5.73 -25.60
CA ASN A 337 -13.87 -5.28 -25.67
C ASN A 337 -13.60 -4.07 -24.76
N VAL A 338 -14.39 -3.95 -23.69
CA VAL A 338 -14.24 -2.93 -22.65
C VAL A 338 -13.75 -3.60 -21.37
N ASP A 339 -12.76 -2.99 -20.75
CA ASP A 339 -12.39 -3.32 -19.38
C ASP A 339 -12.95 -2.26 -18.44
N TRP A 340 -13.48 -2.69 -17.31
CA TRP A 340 -13.89 -1.79 -16.23
C TRP A 340 -13.13 -2.19 -14.96
N VAL A 341 -12.22 -1.31 -14.58
CA VAL A 341 -11.38 -1.40 -13.40
C VAL A 341 -11.98 -0.53 -12.29
N ASP A 342 -12.40 -1.18 -11.21
CA ASP A 342 -12.99 -0.57 -10.04
C ASP A 342 -11.93 -0.29 -8.96
N LEU A 343 -11.87 0.94 -8.49
CA LEU A 343 -11.00 1.38 -7.39
C LEU A 343 -11.88 1.83 -6.21
N SER A 344 -12.00 0.99 -5.19
CA SER A 344 -12.70 1.31 -3.93
C SER A 344 -14.14 1.84 -4.11
N GLY A 345 -14.89 1.34 -5.08
CA GLY A 345 -16.27 1.76 -5.32
C GLY A 345 -17.22 1.34 -4.19
N PRO A 346 -17.97 2.23 -3.52
CA PRO A 346 -18.92 1.85 -2.46
C PRO A 346 -20.18 1.18 -3.03
N MET A 347 -20.05 -0.04 -3.53
CA MET A 347 -21.12 -0.78 -4.20
C MET A 347 -22.25 -1.22 -3.26
N ARG A 348 -22.06 -1.10 -1.94
CA ARG A 348 -23.11 -1.20 -0.91
C ARG A 348 -23.24 0.07 -0.05
N GLY A 349 -22.74 1.21 -0.54
CA GLY A 349 -22.71 2.46 0.22
C GLY A 349 -21.55 2.56 1.20
N SER A 350 -21.57 3.58 2.04
CA SER A 350 -20.49 3.93 2.97
C SER A 350 -21.07 4.30 4.31
N MET A 351 -20.54 3.71 5.39
CA MET A 351 -20.90 4.14 6.74
C MET A 351 -20.49 5.58 7.03
N GLY A 352 -19.55 6.15 6.27
CA GLY A 352 -19.27 7.59 6.30
C GLY A 352 -20.48 8.45 5.91
N SER A 353 -21.29 8.00 4.95
CA SER A 353 -22.55 8.66 4.58
C SER A 353 -23.60 8.56 5.68
N ASP A 354 -23.80 7.37 6.24
CA ASP A 354 -24.70 7.15 7.38
C ASP A 354 -24.29 8.01 8.58
N PHE A 355 -23.00 8.14 8.83
CA PHE A 355 -22.47 8.94 9.92
C PHE A 355 -22.70 10.44 9.70
N ILE A 356 -22.63 10.94 8.45
CA ILE A 356 -23.04 12.32 8.12
C ILE A 356 -24.50 12.57 8.53
N HIS A 357 -25.42 11.66 8.21
CA HIS A 357 -26.82 11.81 8.62
C HIS A 357 -26.98 11.77 10.14
N GLN A 358 -26.33 10.83 10.83
CA GLN A 358 -26.38 10.73 12.30
C GLN A 358 -25.94 12.03 12.98
N ILE A 359 -24.84 12.61 12.50
CA ILE A 359 -24.26 13.80 13.10
C ILE A 359 -25.04 15.06 12.72
N CYS A 360 -25.41 15.24 11.45
CA CYS A 360 -26.08 16.46 10.99
C CYS A 360 -27.55 16.55 11.42
N ASP A 361 -28.25 15.41 11.54
CA ASP A 361 -29.64 15.37 11.98
C ASP A 361 -29.78 15.33 13.52
N GLY A 362 -28.71 14.93 14.22
CA GLY A 362 -28.65 14.78 15.69
C GLY A 362 -28.41 16.07 16.50
N GLY A 363 -28.19 17.22 15.85
CA GLY A 363 -27.98 18.51 16.51
C GLY A 363 -26.57 18.73 17.11
N ASN A 364 -26.43 19.66 18.07
CA ASN A 364 -25.13 20.15 18.58
C ASN A 364 -24.25 19.10 19.32
N THR A 365 -24.75 17.89 19.57
CA THR A 365 -24.12 16.86 20.43
C THR A 365 -22.78 16.34 19.89
N PHE A 366 -22.53 16.49 18.59
CA PHE A 366 -21.37 15.92 17.91
C PHE A 366 -20.50 16.97 17.20
N LYS A 367 -20.66 18.25 17.54
CA LYS A 367 -19.87 19.36 16.96
C LYS A 367 -18.36 19.17 17.09
N ASP A 368 -17.93 18.60 18.21
CA ASP A 368 -16.50 18.36 18.49
C ASP A 368 -15.90 17.25 17.61
N ILE A 369 -16.73 16.32 17.11
CA ILE A 369 -16.31 15.23 16.22
C ILE A 369 -16.05 15.75 14.80
N PHE A 370 -16.78 16.78 14.33
CA PHE A 370 -16.52 17.39 13.02
C PHE A 370 -15.11 17.99 12.91
N ALA A 371 -14.62 18.60 14.00
CA ALA A 371 -13.29 19.18 14.01
C ALA A 371 -12.19 18.10 13.86
N GLN A 372 -12.43 16.90 14.42
CA GLN A 372 -11.47 15.78 14.36
C GLN A 372 -11.48 15.06 13.01
N LEU A 373 -12.60 15.05 12.30
CA LEU A 373 -12.73 14.41 10.98
C LEU A 373 -12.38 15.34 9.82
N GLY A 374 -12.12 16.62 10.09
CA GLY A 374 -11.74 17.61 9.08
C GLY A 374 -12.74 17.65 7.91
N GLY A 375 -12.22 17.82 6.69
CA GLY A 375 -13.01 17.88 5.46
C GLY A 375 -13.69 16.55 5.04
N LEU A 376 -13.44 15.44 5.75
CA LEU A 376 -13.93 14.09 5.41
C LEU A 376 -15.46 14.01 5.47
N ILE A 377 -16.05 14.55 6.53
CA ILE A 377 -17.51 14.71 6.68
C ILE A 377 -17.99 15.99 5.98
N GLY A 378 -17.15 17.02 5.94
CA GLY A 378 -17.50 18.32 5.36
C GLY A 378 -18.39 19.15 6.29
N GLN A 379 -19.11 20.12 5.72
CA GLN A 379 -20.04 20.97 6.47
C GLN A 379 -21.43 20.35 6.49
N CYS A 380 -22.17 20.43 7.60
CA CYS A 380 -23.60 20.08 7.60
C CYS A 380 -24.41 21.00 6.69
N PRO A 381 -25.39 20.47 5.94
CA PRO A 381 -25.94 19.10 5.99
C PRO A 381 -25.20 18.04 5.15
N GLY A 382 -23.92 18.22 4.82
CA GLY A 382 -23.18 17.42 3.84
C GLY A 382 -23.56 17.82 2.41
N THR A 383 -22.71 17.49 1.44
CA THR A 383 -23.05 17.66 0.02
C THR A 383 -24.15 16.68 -0.39
N THR A 384 -24.91 16.99 -1.44
CA THR A 384 -25.96 16.09 -1.98
C THR A 384 -25.36 14.71 -2.29
N THR A 385 -24.19 14.71 -2.91
CA THR A 385 -23.41 13.52 -3.22
C THR A 385 -23.07 12.69 -1.99
N ARG A 386 -22.45 13.27 -0.96
CA ARG A 386 -22.03 12.53 0.25
C ARG A 386 -23.21 11.91 0.98
N ARG A 387 -24.36 12.59 1.05
CA ARG A 387 -25.58 12.04 1.65
C ARG A 387 -26.25 10.92 0.84
N SER A 388 -25.90 10.77 -0.44
CA SER A 388 -26.56 9.80 -1.33
C SER A 388 -25.97 8.38 -1.28
N LEU A 389 -24.80 8.22 -0.64
CA LEU A 389 -24.03 6.97 -0.57
C LEU A 389 -24.29 6.19 0.71
N VAL A 390 -25.50 6.30 1.26
CA VAL A 390 -25.92 5.60 2.48
C VAL A 390 -25.77 4.09 2.33
N TYR A 391 -25.46 3.42 3.44
CA TYR A 391 -25.15 2.00 3.45
C TYR A 391 -26.40 1.15 3.16
N ASP A 392 -26.29 0.20 2.23
CA ASP A 392 -27.38 -0.71 1.87
C ASP A 392 -27.71 -1.66 3.03
N GLY A 393 -28.98 -1.64 3.46
CA GLY A 393 -29.45 -2.31 4.68
C GLY A 393 -29.21 -1.50 5.97
N GLY A 394 -28.67 -0.28 5.87
CA GLY A 394 -28.55 0.68 6.96
C GLY A 394 -29.85 1.45 7.24
N ASN A 395 -29.84 2.33 8.24
CA ASN A 395 -31.03 3.07 8.67
C ASN A 395 -31.49 4.15 7.68
N TYR A 396 -30.59 4.61 6.82
CA TYR A 396 -30.83 5.71 5.88
C TYR A 396 -31.07 5.25 4.43
N CYS A 397 -30.98 3.94 4.17
CA CYS A 397 -31.23 3.34 2.87
C CYS A 397 -32.59 2.61 2.91
N ASP A 398 -33.60 3.21 2.27
CA ASP A 398 -34.91 2.59 2.14
C ASP A 398 -34.93 1.50 1.03
N ALA A 399 -36.11 0.90 0.81
CA ALA A 399 -36.26 -0.14 -0.19
C ALA A 399 -35.92 0.34 -1.62
N GLU A 400 -36.11 1.62 -1.92
CA GLU A 400 -35.78 2.18 -3.23
C GLU A 400 -34.26 2.36 -3.37
N CYS A 401 -33.59 2.83 -2.33
CA CYS A 401 -32.14 2.86 -2.23
C CYS A 401 -31.53 1.46 -2.39
N SER A 402 -32.01 0.45 -1.66
CA SER A 402 -31.56 -0.94 -1.80
C SER A 402 -31.78 -1.47 -3.21
N ALA A 403 -32.91 -1.13 -3.85
CA ALA A 403 -33.18 -1.53 -5.23
C ALA A 403 -32.18 -0.91 -6.23
N ARG A 404 -31.78 0.36 -6.03
CA ARG A 404 -30.75 1.03 -6.84
C ARG A 404 -29.40 0.34 -6.68
N TYR A 405 -28.99 0.02 -5.45
CA TYR A 405 -27.76 -0.73 -5.19
C TYR A 405 -27.78 -2.12 -5.82
N ALA A 406 -28.88 -2.86 -5.67
CA ALA A 406 -29.04 -4.18 -6.28
C ALA A 406 -28.89 -4.13 -7.82
N ALA A 407 -29.48 -3.12 -8.47
CA ALA A 407 -29.36 -2.92 -9.92
C ALA A 407 -27.92 -2.57 -10.33
N ALA A 408 -27.28 -1.63 -9.61
CA ALA A 408 -25.89 -1.24 -9.86
C ALA A 408 -24.90 -2.41 -9.65
N GLN A 409 -25.05 -3.16 -8.56
CA GLN A 409 -24.23 -4.34 -8.26
C GLN A 409 -24.40 -5.45 -9.30
N ALA A 410 -25.61 -5.64 -9.84
CA ALA A 410 -25.85 -6.65 -10.88
C ALA A 410 -25.08 -6.35 -12.17
N VAL A 411 -25.02 -5.06 -12.56
CA VAL A 411 -24.23 -4.62 -13.71
C VAL A 411 -22.74 -4.68 -13.39
N HIS A 412 -22.31 -4.15 -12.25
CA HIS A 412 -20.92 -4.18 -11.82
C HIS A 412 -20.38 -5.61 -11.81
N LYS A 413 -21.04 -6.54 -11.12
CA LYS A 413 -20.66 -7.97 -11.14
C LYS A 413 -20.56 -8.57 -12.53
N LYS A 414 -21.41 -8.13 -13.47
CA LYS A 414 -21.46 -8.66 -14.83
C LYS A 414 -20.33 -8.14 -15.72
N TYR A 415 -19.88 -6.89 -15.51
CA TYR A 415 -19.02 -6.18 -16.46
C TYR A 415 -17.69 -5.70 -15.89
N VAL A 416 -17.53 -5.62 -14.57
CA VAL A 416 -16.25 -5.28 -13.94
C VAL A 416 -15.24 -6.39 -14.25
N THR A 417 -14.06 -6.00 -14.71
CA THR A 417 -13.01 -6.96 -15.10
C THR A 417 -11.90 -7.07 -14.05
N ALA A 418 -11.76 -6.05 -13.20
CA ALA A 418 -10.83 -6.04 -12.07
C ALA A 418 -11.32 -5.09 -10.98
N SER A 419 -10.96 -5.36 -9.72
CA SER A 419 -11.29 -4.47 -8.61
C SER A 419 -10.17 -4.43 -7.56
N MET A 420 -9.82 -3.23 -7.13
CA MET A 420 -8.97 -2.96 -5.98
C MET A 420 -9.86 -2.45 -4.84
N CYS A 421 -9.88 -3.17 -3.73
CA CYS A 421 -10.61 -2.80 -2.53
C CYS A 421 -9.66 -2.59 -1.36
N GLY A 422 -9.69 -1.39 -0.78
CA GLY A 422 -8.93 -1.06 0.42
C GLY A 422 -9.40 -1.85 1.66
N THR A 423 -8.44 -2.28 2.47
CA THR A 423 -8.67 -3.11 3.67
C THR A 423 -8.21 -2.45 4.97
N THR A 424 -7.50 -1.32 4.89
CA THR A 424 -7.04 -0.55 6.06
C THR A 424 -7.07 0.94 5.76
N TYR A 425 -7.49 1.72 6.75
CA TYR A 425 -7.48 3.18 6.73
C TYR A 425 -6.07 3.78 6.91
N SER A 426 -5.08 2.98 7.30
CA SER A 426 -3.71 3.49 7.49
C SER A 426 -2.94 3.64 6.19
N GLY A 427 -3.13 2.72 5.24
CA GLY A 427 -2.58 2.83 3.89
C GLY A 427 -1.07 3.11 3.80
N LEU A 428 -0.71 4.05 2.94
CA LEU A 428 0.62 4.60 2.70
C LEU A 428 0.90 5.80 3.62
N LEU A 429 2.18 6.11 3.84
CA LEU A 429 2.59 7.33 4.53
C LEU A 429 2.40 8.52 3.59
N SER A 430 1.27 9.20 3.67
CA SER A 430 0.92 10.34 2.80
C SER A 430 0.30 11.51 3.58
N SER A 431 -0.03 12.60 2.88
CA SER A 431 -0.65 13.78 3.49
C SER A 431 -2.13 13.58 3.83
N GLU A 432 -2.81 12.68 3.12
CA GLU A 432 -4.23 12.33 3.25
C GLU A 432 -4.50 11.32 4.37
N TYR A 433 -3.44 10.66 4.84
CA TYR A 433 -3.46 9.65 5.90
C TYR A 433 -4.28 10.09 7.14
N ALA A 434 -4.03 11.29 7.66
CA ALA A 434 -4.59 11.70 8.95
C ALA A 434 -6.13 11.75 8.94
N GLY A 435 -6.72 12.22 7.84
CA GLY A 435 -8.18 12.27 7.68
C GLY A 435 -8.80 10.89 7.56
N LEU A 436 -8.18 9.99 6.80
CA LEU A 436 -8.67 8.62 6.60
C LEU A 436 -8.48 7.74 7.83
N LEU A 437 -7.39 7.93 8.57
CA LEU A 437 -7.18 7.34 9.89
C LEU A 437 -8.33 7.73 10.83
N ALA A 438 -8.62 9.03 10.94
CA ALA A 438 -9.72 9.51 11.78
C ALA A 438 -11.06 8.92 11.31
N GLY A 439 -11.29 8.85 9.99
CA GLY A 439 -12.43 8.16 9.40
C GLY A 439 -12.56 6.73 9.89
N GLY A 440 -11.53 5.90 9.72
CA GLY A 440 -11.53 4.50 10.11
C GLY A 440 -11.67 4.25 11.62
N LEU A 441 -11.25 5.19 12.46
CA LEU A 441 -11.36 5.10 13.93
C LEU A 441 -12.69 5.62 14.49
N LEU A 442 -13.29 6.64 13.86
CA LEU A 442 -14.45 7.35 14.42
C LEU A 442 -15.77 6.99 13.73
N ILE A 443 -15.75 6.64 12.44
CA ILE A 443 -16.94 6.18 11.74
C ILE A 443 -17.31 4.79 12.28
N PRO A 444 -18.59 4.54 12.61
CA PRO A 444 -19.04 3.26 13.14
C PRO A 444 -19.14 2.19 12.03
N HIS A 445 -17.99 1.81 11.46
CA HIS A 445 -17.90 0.80 10.42
C HIS A 445 -18.39 -0.57 10.90
N HIS A 446 -18.94 -1.37 9.99
CA HIS A 446 -19.36 -2.75 10.28
C HIS A 446 -18.19 -3.72 10.47
N SER A 447 -16.96 -3.31 10.09
CA SER A 447 -15.75 -4.13 10.15
C SER A 447 -14.51 -3.25 10.27
N SER A 448 -13.47 -3.79 10.89
CA SER A 448 -12.12 -3.18 10.88
C SER A 448 -11.48 -3.19 9.49
N LYS A 449 -11.99 -4.00 8.55
CA LYS A 449 -11.57 -3.96 7.14
C LYS A 449 -12.30 -2.87 6.39
N ASN A 450 -11.73 -1.67 6.41
CA ASN A 450 -12.21 -0.50 5.68
C ASN A 450 -11.02 0.38 5.28
N ASP A 451 -11.21 1.21 4.27
CA ASP A 451 -10.18 2.11 3.74
C ASP A 451 -10.23 3.53 4.38
N GLY A 452 -11.00 3.68 5.46
CA GLY A 452 -11.27 4.93 6.16
C GLY A 452 -12.64 5.54 5.85
N ILE A 453 -13.29 5.13 4.75
CA ILE A 453 -14.62 5.61 4.37
C ILE A 453 -15.51 4.47 3.86
N VAL A 454 -14.94 3.55 3.09
CA VAL A 454 -15.64 2.43 2.46
C VAL A 454 -15.16 1.12 3.07
N GLU A 455 -16.10 0.30 3.52
CA GLU A 455 -15.80 -1.05 3.96
C GLU A 455 -15.36 -1.93 2.79
N PHE A 456 -14.41 -2.83 3.04
CA PHE A 456 -13.97 -3.82 2.07
C PHE A 456 -15.15 -4.61 1.46
N GLN A 457 -16.12 -5.01 2.29
CA GLN A 457 -17.32 -5.73 1.83
C GLN A 457 -18.29 -4.86 1.02
N SER A 458 -18.28 -3.54 1.24
CA SER A 458 -19.04 -2.63 0.39
C SER A 458 -18.39 -2.52 -0.98
N CYS A 459 -17.06 -2.44 -1.02
CA CYS A 459 -16.30 -2.44 -2.27
C CYS A 459 -16.47 -3.71 -3.10
N VAL A 460 -16.35 -4.87 -2.45
CA VAL A 460 -16.58 -6.17 -3.10
C VAL A 460 -18.00 -6.27 -3.71
N GLY A 461 -19.00 -5.63 -3.11
CA GLY A 461 -20.38 -5.67 -3.61
C GLY A 461 -20.92 -7.10 -3.67
N ASN A 462 -21.21 -7.58 -4.89
CA ASN A 462 -21.68 -8.95 -5.15
C ASN A 462 -20.61 -9.86 -5.79
N LEU A 463 -19.37 -9.41 -5.85
CA LEU A 463 -18.22 -10.22 -6.27
C LEU A 463 -17.90 -11.27 -5.21
N ASP A 464 -17.11 -12.28 -5.60
CA ASP A 464 -16.66 -13.31 -4.67
C ASP A 464 -15.51 -12.75 -3.81
N SER A 465 -15.79 -12.44 -2.54
CA SER A 465 -14.77 -11.93 -1.61
C SER A 465 -13.59 -12.88 -1.41
N SER A 466 -13.76 -14.19 -1.65
CA SER A 466 -12.68 -15.17 -1.51
C SER A 466 -11.66 -15.14 -2.65
N ALA A 467 -12.02 -14.51 -3.78
CA ALA A 467 -11.11 -14.29 -4.88
C ALA A 467 -10.16 -13.10 -4.64
N PHE A 468 -10.43 -12.26 -3.63
CA PHE A 468 -9.62 -11.10 -3.33
C PHE A 468 -8.38 -11.48 -2.51
N GLU A 469 -7.20 -11.21 -3.07
CA GLU A 469 -5.91 -11.55 -2.47
C GLU A 469 -5.09 -10.31 -2.17
N ALA A 470 -4.25 -10.37 -1.14
CA ALA A 470 -3.42 -9.26 -0.68
C ALA A 470 -2.11 -9.14 -1.49
N THR A 471 -2.20 -9.19 -2.82
CA THR A 471 -1.05 -9.09 -3.73
C THR A 471 -1.43 -8.34 -5.02
N TYR A 472 -0.54 -7.47 -5.49
CA TYR A 472 -0.71 -6.72 -6.75
C TYR A 472 -0.80 -7.59 -8.00
N SER A 473 -0.47 -8.88 -7.91
CA SER A 473 -0.61 -9.82 -9.02
C SER A 473 -2.05 -10.33 -9.19
N SER A 474 -2.93 -10.10 -8.22
CA SER A 474 -4.32 -10.52 -8.28
C SER A 474 -5.19 -9.53 -9.04
N THR A 475 -6.06 -10.02 -9.93
CA THR A 475 -7.13 -9.23 -10.56
C THR A 475 -8.12 -8.66 -9.54
N TRP A 476 -8.32 -9.36 -8.43
CA TRP A 476 -9.17 -8.96 -7.32
C TRP A 476 -8.26 -8.65 -6.12
N TYR A 477 -7.98 -7.38 -5.89
CA TYR A 477 -6.89 -6.96 -5.03
C TYR A 477 -7.41 -6.45 -3.69
N ALA A 478 -7.19 -7.23 -2.63
CA ALA A 478 -7.42 -6.83 -1.24
C ALA A 478 -6.25 -5.97 -0.76
N ALA A 479 -6.23 -4.71 -1.20
CA ALA A 479 -5.12 -3.82 -0.96
C ALA A 479 -5.11 -3.31 0.49
N ALA A 480 -3.93 -3.31 1.12
CA ALA A 480 -3.70 -2.70 2.42
C ALA A 480 -3.53 -1.17 2.30
N LEU A 481 -4.49 -0.54 1.60
CA LEU A 481 -4.49 0.85 1.18
C LEU A 481 -5.71 1.58 1.73
N ASN A 482 -5.54 2.87 2.03
CA ASN A 482 -6.66 3.74 2.40
C ASN A 482 -7.38 4.25 1.14
N HIS A 483 -8.50 4.94 1.32
CA HIS A 483 -9.37 5.35 0.21
C HIS A 483 -8.65 6.23 -0.83
N ALA A 484 -7.76 7.11 -0.38
CA ALA A 484 -6.99 8.01 -1.24
C ALA A 484 -5.87 7.26 -1.98
N ASP A 485 -5.18 6.33 -1.33
CA ASP A 485 -4.09 5.59 -1.97
C ASP A 485 -4.57 4.75 -3.16
N THR A 486 -5.83 4.32 -3.14
CA THR A 486 -6.43 3.59 -4.27
C THR A 486 -6.66 4.47 -5.52
N THR A 487 -6.48 5.79 -5.44
CA THR A 487 -6.45 6.67 -6.62
C THR A 487 -5.10 6.67 -7.34
N PHE A 488 -4.12 5.91 -6.85
CA PHE A 488 -2.73 5.92 -7.31
C PHE A 488 -1.91 7.15 -6.93
N HIS A 489 -2.53 8.16 -6.30
CA HIS A 489 -1.92 9.47 -6.06
C HIS A 489 -0.65 9.41 -5.20
N ASN A 490 -0.61 8.47 -4.23
CA ASN A 490 0.39 8.44 -3.17
C ASN A 490 1.57 7.48 -3.44
N GLY A 491 1.70 6.96 -4.66
CA GLY A 491 2.76 6.02 -4.98
C GLY A 491 2.50 4.63 -4.41
N GLU A 492 3.52 4.00 -3.86
CA GLU A 492 3.48 2.61 -3.42
C GLU A 492 4.25 2.35 -2.11
N GLY A 493 3.89 1.27 -1.43
CA GLY A 493 4.61 0.77 -0.28
C GLY A 493 5.94 0.13 -0.66
N LEU A 494 6.92 0.20 0.26
CA LEU A 494 8.25 -0.32 -0.01
C LEU A 494 8.32 -1.85 -0.08
N LEU A 495 7.76 -2.52 0.93
CA LEU A 495 8.06 -3.94 1.22
C LEU A 495 6.82 -4.84 1.24
N SER A 496 5.64 -4.35 0.85
CA SER A 496 4.40 -5.12 0.93
C SER A 496 3.72 -5.21 -0.41
N SER A 497 3.51 -6.44 -0.88
CA SER A 497 2.73 -6.73 -2.10
C SER A 497 1.28 -6.24 -2.01
N ALA A 498 0.76 -6.01 -0.79
CA ALA A 498 -0.57 -5.47 -0.52
C ALA A 498 -0.64 -3.94 -0.63
N LYS A 499 0.47 -3.24 -0.87
CA LYS A 499 0.55 -1.77 -0.91
C LYS A 499 1.07 -1.21 -2.24
N LYS A 500 0.89 -1.93 -3.35
CA LYS A 500 1.39 -1.55 -4.69
C LYS A 500 0.27 -1.20 -5.70
N PRO A 501 -0.47 -0.10 -5.53
CA PRO A 501 -1.61 0.21 -6.41
C PRO A 501 -1.20 0.49 -7.86
N LEU A 502 -0.06 1.15 -8.07
CA LEU A 502 0.41 1.50 -9.41
C LEU A 502 0.92 0.26 -10.17
N LYS A 503 1.70 -0.61 -9.52
CA LYS A 503 2.20 -1.86 -10.09
C LYS A 503 1.05 -2.82 -10.37
N TRP A 504 0.05 -2.88 -9.49
CA TRP A 504 -1.18 -3.63 -9.76
C TRP A 504 -1.80 -3.20 -11.09
N PHE A 505 -2.04 -1.91 -11.29
CA PHE A 505 -2.63 -1.41 -12.53
C PHE A 505 -1.72 -1.60 -13.75
N GLU A 506 -0.42 -1.38 -13.58
CA GLU A 506 0.58 -1.53 -14.64
C GLU A 506 0.65 -2.97 -15.17
N CYS A 507 0.46 -3.96 -14.29
CA CYS A 507 0.54 -5.38 -14.59
C CYS A 507 -0.81 -6.06 -14.87
N LEU A 508 -1.91 -5.30 -14.83
CA LEU A 508 -3.27 -5.86 -14.80
C LEU A 508 -3.76 -6.43 -16.16
N LEU A 509 -3.41 -5.76 -17.27
CA LEU A 509 -4.10 -5.89 -18.58
C LEU A 509 -3.18 -6.29 -19.75
#